data_AF-A0A9P6SKC0-F1
#
_entry.id   AF-A0A9P6SKC0-F1
#
_cell.length_a   1.000
_cell.length_b   1.000
_cell.length_c   1.000
_cell.angle_alpha   90.00
_cell.angle_beta   90.00
_cell.angle_gamma   90.00
#
_symmetry.space_group_name_H-M   'P 1'
#
loop_
_entity.id
_entity.type
_entity.pdbx_description
1 polymer ?
#
loop_
_entity_poly.entity_id
_entity_poly.type
_entity_poly.pdbx_seq_one_letter_code
_entity_poly.pdbx_strand_id
1 'polypeptide(L)' 'DVMFKFQKVGTHFTEITDATPLEELTKFFENNSAGIVTEHGGQKVKAVITKVDLVSFLVKKASA' A
#
# COMPACT_ATOMS: atom_id res chain seq x y z
N ASP A 1 -8.18 32.81 -5.49
CA ASP A 1 -8.20 31.47 -4.90
C ASP A 1 -8.36 30.38 -5.93
N VAL A 2 -7.41 29.44 -6.01
CA VAL A 2 -7.55 28.23 -6.82
C VAL A 2 -7.76 27.07 -5.85
N MET A 3 -9.00 26.64 -5.67
CA MET A 3 -9.32 25.44 -4.88
C MET A 3 -9.16 24.21 -5.78
N PHE A 4 -8.14 23.40 -5.52
CA PHE A 4 -8.00 22.08 -6.14
C PHE A 4 -9.13 21.16 -5.62
N LYS A 5 -9.99 20.69 -6.51
CA LYS A 5 -11.02 19.69 -6.20
C LYS A 5 -10.55 18.34 -6.70
N PHE A 6 -10.22 17.43 -5.79
CA PHE A 6 -9.93 16.04 -6.15
C PHE A 6 -11.21 15.38 -6.65
N GLN A 7 -11.27 15.06 -7.94
CA GLN A 7 -12.33 14.21 -8.47
C GLN A 7 -12.13 12.80 -7.88
N LYS A 8 -13.11 12.32 -7.10
CA LYS A 8 -13.21 10.91 -6.69
C LYS A 8 -13.51 10.08 -7.95
N VAL A 9 -12.48 9.74 -8.71
CA VAL A 9 -12.58 8.75 -9.79
C VAL A 9 -12.67 7.38 -9.12
N GLY A 10 -13.76 6.64 -9.34
CA GLY A 10 -13.97 5.22 -9.03
C GLY A 10 -13.33 4.67 -7.74
N THR A 11 -14.13 4.49 -6.69
CA THR A 11 -13.67 4.05 -5.36
C THR A 11 -13.39 2.55 -5.28
N HIS A 12 -12.23 2.10 -5.74
CA HIS A 12 -11.63 0.87 -5.22
C HIS A 12 -10.46 1.25 -4.33
N PHE A 13 -10.80 1.68 -3.12
CA PHE A 13 -9.82 1.77 -2.05
C PHE A 13 -9.51 0.35 -1.58
N THR A 14 -8.26 -0.08 -1.77
CA THR A 14 -7.75 -1.30 -1.16
C THR A 14 -7.14 -0.93 0.17
N GLU A 15 -7.74 -1.39 1.27
CA GLU A 15 -7.17 -1.20 2.59
C GLU A 15 -5.89 -2.04 2.71
N ILE A 16 -4.79 -1.39 3.10
CA ILE A 16 -3.52 -2.06 3.39
C ILE A 16 -3.19 -1.77 4.85
N THR A 17 -3.05 -2.81 5.65
CA THR A 17 -2.69 -2.73 7.07
C THR A 17 -1.49 -3.64 7.35
N ASP A 18 -0.98 -3.64 8.59
CA ASP A 18 0.09 -4.56 8.98
C ASP A 18 -0.34 -6.04 8.93
N ALA A 19 -1.65 -6.31 8.85
CA ALA A 19 -2.21 -7.65 8.75
C ALA A 19 -2.37 -8.13 7.30
N THR A 20 -2.16 -7.26 6.30
CA THR A 20 -2.28 -7.63 4.88
C THR A 20 -1.24 -8.70 4.51
N PRO A 21 -1.65 -9.86 3.99
CA PRO A 21 -0.73 -10.91 3.57
C PRO A 21 0.25 -10.45 2.48
N LEU A 22 1.49 -10.94 2.53
CA LEU A 22 2.52 -10.59 1.54
C LEU A 22 2.15 -11.02 0.10
N GLU A 23 1.35 -12.08 -0.05
CA GLU A 23 0.83 -12.51 -1.36
C GLU A 23 -0.12 -11.46 -1.95
N GLU A 24 -1.00 -10.88 -1.13
CA GLU A 24 -1.90 -9.81 -1.56
C GLU A 24 -1.13 -8.54 -1.94
N LEU A 25 -0.07 -8.21 -1.19
CA LEU A 25 0.83 -7.11 -1.55
C LEU A 25 1.54 -7.37 -2.89
N THR A 26 1.90 -8.62 -3.17
CA THR A 26 2.54 -9.00 -4.44
C THR A 26 1.61 -8.70 -5.61
N LYS A 27 0.35 -9.17 -5.54
CA LYS A 27 -0.69 -8.90 -6.57
C LYS A 27 -1.03 -7.40 -6.66
N PHE A 28 -1.07 -6.71 -5.52
CA PHE A 28 -1.34 -5.27 -5.48
C PHE A 28 -0.31 -4.47 -6.29
N PHE A 29 0.98 -4.76 -6.12
CA PHE A 29 2.06 -4.05 -6.82
C PHE A 29 2.25 -4.44 -8.29
N GLU A 30 1.41 -5.34 -8.84
CA GLU A 30 1.35 -5.57 -10.30
C GLU A 30 0.65 -4.42 -11.02
N ASN A 31 -0.33 -3.80 -10.36
CA ASN A 31 -1.17 -2.75 -10.93
C ASN A 31 -0.96 -1.37 -10.29
N ASN A 32 -0.22 -1.30 -9.17
CA ASN A 32 -0.02 -0.08 -8.39
C ASN A 32 1.48 0.16 -8.15
N SER A 33 1.92 1.41 -8.27
CA SER A 33 3.33 1.77 -8.04
C SER A 33 3.70 1.86 -6.56
N ALA A 34 2.73 2.21 -5.70
CA ALA A 34 2.91 2.37 -4.25
C ALA A 34 1.61 2.06 -3.51
N GLY A 35 1.73 1.70 -2.24
CA GLY A 35 0.60 1.47 -1.32
C GLY A 35 0.77 2.28 -0.04
N ILE A 36 -0.36 2.72 0.53
CA ILE A 36 -0.39 3.44 1.80
C ILE A 36 -0.84 2.46 2.87
N VAL A 37 0.02 2.19 3.85
CA VAL A 37 -0.33 1.37 5.01
C VAL A 37 -1.04 2.26 6.02
N THR A 38 -2.22 1.84 6.45
CA THR A 38 -3.01 2.53 7.48
C THR A 38 -3.27 1.64 8.69
N GLU A 39 -3.59 2.26 9.81
CA GLU A 39 -4.29 1.55 10.90
C GLU A 39 -5.67 1.07 10.41
N HIS A 40 -6.20 0.02 11.04
CA HIS A 40 -7.53 -0.51 10.71
C HIS A 40 -8.59 0.59 10.73
N GLY A 41 -9.36 0.68 9.65
CA GLY A 41 -10.37 1.72 9.44
C GLY A 41 -9.84 2.96 8.71
N GLY A 42 -8.59 2.95 8.21
CA GLY A 42 -8.07 3.97 7.29
C GLY A 42 -7.83 5.35 7.89
N GLN A 43 -7.95 5.51 9.21
CA GLN A 43 -7.95 6.82 9.86
C GLN A 43 -6.55 7.42 10.05
N LYS A 44 -5.51 6.58 10.06
CA LYS A 44 -4.14 7.01 10.33
C LYS A 44 -3.15 6.31 9.41
N VAL A 45 -2.39 7.11 8.67
CA VAL A 45 -1.31 6.63 7.80
C VAL A 45 -0.11 6.24 8.66
N LYS A 46 0.43 5.04 8.41
CA LYS A 46 1.62 4.53 9.08
C LYS A 46 2.85 4.60 8.18
N ALA A 47 2.71 4.24 6.91
CA ALA A 47 3.82 4.16 5.97
C ALA A 47 3.35 4.27 4.52
N VAL A 48 4.29 4.59 3.63
CA VAL A 48 4.16 4.38 2.18
C VAL A 48 5.13 3.28 1.82
N ILE A 49 4.66 2.27 1.08
CA ILE A 49 5.43 1.10 0.69
C ILE A 49 5.40 0.91 -0.82
N THR A 50 6.47 0.31 -1.34
CA THR A 50 6.64 0.01 -2.76
C THR A 50 6.98 -1.46 -2.99
N LYS A 51 6.96 -1.88 -4.25
CA LYS A 51 7.40 -3.22 -4.65
C LYS A 51 8.85 -3.51 -4.25
N VAL A 52 9.72 -2.50 -4.26
CA VAL A 52 11.13 -2.64 -3.88
C VAL A 52 11.26 -2.99 -2.40
N ASP A 53 10.43 -2.39 -1.55
CA ASP A 53 10.41 -2.67 -0.11
C ASP A 53 9.96 -4.11 0.15
N LEU A 54 8.91 -4.57 -0.54
CA LEU A 54 8.41 -5.95 -0.45
C LEU A 54 9.48 -6.96 -0.86
N VAL A 55 10.13 -6.77 -2.01
CA VAL A 55 11.21 -7.65 -2.47
C VAL A 55 12.39 -7.64 -1.50
N SER A 56 12.80 -6.46 -1.03
CA SER A 56 13.89 -6.31 -0.06
C SER A 56 13.59 -7.05 1.25
N PHE A 57 12.34 -7.01 1.72
CA PHE A 57 11.89 -7.73 2.90
C PHE A 57 11.94 -9.25 2.69
N LEU A 58 11.42 -9.75 1.57
CA LEU A 58 11.40 -11.19 1.26
C LEU A 58 12.81 -11.77 1.14
N VAL A 59 13.74 -11.04 0.50
CA VAL A 59 15.14 -11.45 0.41
C VAL A 59 15.76 -11.54 1.80
N LYS A 60 15.59 -10.52 2.65
CA LYS A 60 16.09 -10.52 4.03
C LYS A 60 15.52 -11.67 4.85
N LYS A 61 14.25 -12.03 4.64
CA LYS A 61 13.57 -13.13 5.35
C LYS A 61 14.02 -14.51 4.86
N ALA A 62 14.33 -14.67 3.58
CA ALA A 62 14.83 -15.93 3.03
C ALA A 62 16.30 -16.22 3.40
N SER A 63 17.08 -15.17 3.69
CA SER A 63 18.48 -15.29 4.14
C SER A 63 18.64 -15.51 5.65
N ALA A 64 17.54 -15.53 6.40
CA ALA A 64 17.50 -15.70 7.85
C ALA A 64 17.02 -17.10 8.21
#